data_AF-A0A832WYF5-F1
#
_entry.id   AF-A0A832WYF5-F1
#
_cell.length_a   1.000
_cell.length_b   1.000
_cell.length_c   1.000
_cell.angle_alpha   90.00
_cell.angle_beta   90.00
_cell.angle_gamma   90.00
#
_symmetry.space_group_name_H-M   'P 1'
#
loop_
_entity.id
_entity.type
_entity.pdbx_description
1 polymer ?
#
loop_
_entity_poly.entity_id
_entity_poly.type
_entity_poly.pdbx_seq_one_letter_code
_entity_poly.pdbx_strand_id
1 'polypeptide(L)' 'TRLARKIFKTDVEERRDPRGRPYYWIAGDLIREEEEGTDVHAIMQKGHVSITPISLDSTARIDFSEIERYL' A
#
# COMPACT_ATOMS: atom_id res chain seq x y z
N THR A 1 13.81 1.83 8.38
CA THR A 1 12.74 2.33 7.48
C THR A 1 11.39 2.18 8.16
N ARG A 2 10.33 2.76 7.61
CA ARG A 2 8.93 2.51 8.00
C ARG A 2 8.17 1.86 6.84
N LEU A 3 7.02 1.25 7.13
CA LEU A 3 6.16 0.65 6.10
C LEU A 3 5.64 1.74 5.14
N ALA A 4 5.84 1.57 3.83
CA ALA A 4 5.19 2.40 2.82
C ALA A 4 3.67 2.21 2.83
N ARG A 5 2.93 3.24 2.40
CA ARG A 5 1.46 3.17 2.40
C ARG A 5 0.94 2.17 1.37
N LYS A 6 1.58 2.08 0.20
CA LYS A 6 1.20 1.18 -0.88
C LYS A 6 2.37 0.99 -1.87
N ILE A 7 2.41 -0.12 -2.58
CA ILE A 7 3.41 -0.37 -3.65
C ILE A 7 2.80 -0.65 -5.03
N PHE A 8 1.48 -0.80 -5.13
CA PHE A 8 0.77 -0.97 -6.40
C PHE A 8 -0.38 0.02 -6.52
N LYS A 9 -0.58 0.63 -7.68
CA LYS A 9 -1.85 1.31 -8.00
C LYS A 9 -2.93 0.22 -8.13
N THR A 10 -4.13 0.43 -7.56
CA THR A 10 -5.18 -0.58 -7.71
C THR A 10 -5.77 -0.44 -9.09
N ASP A 11 -5.80 -1.53 -9.84
CA ASP A 11 -6.46 -1.61 -11.13
C ASP A 11 -7.19 -2.95 -11.28
N VAL A 12 -8.19 -3.00 -12.17
CA VAL A 12 -8.95 -4.22 -12.46
C VAL A 12 -9.16 -4.31 -13.95
N GLU A 13 -8.69 -5.41 -14.54
CA GLU A 13 -8.87 -5.70 -15.96
C GLU A 13 -10.00 -6.71 -16.16
N GLU A 14 -11.06 -6.32 -16.88
CA GLU A 14 -12.11 -7.25 -17.32
C GLU A 14 -11.67 -7.97 -18.60
N ARG A 15 -11.85 -9.28 -18.62
CA ARG A 15 -11.67 -10.15 -19.79
C ARG A 15 -12.85 -11.09 -19.94
N ARG A 16 -12.92 -11.80 -21.07
CA ARG A 16 -13.97 -12.80 -21.34
C ARG A 16 -13.37 -14.18 -21.57
N ASP A 17 -13.99 -15.18 -20.95
CA ASP A 17 -13.64 -16.59 -21.21
C ASP A 17 -14.13 -17.02 -22.61
N PRO A 18 -13.71 -18.19 -23.13
CA PRO A 18 -14.18 -18.67 -24.44
C PRO A 18 -15.70 -18.89 -24.55
N ARG A 19 -16.42 -18.92 -23.43
CA ARG A 19 -17.89 -19.00 -23.37
C ARG A 19 -18.54 -17.62 -23.24
N GLY A 20 -17.77 -16.54 -23.32
CA GLY A 20 -18.22 -15.16 -23.25
C GLY A 20 -18.47 -14.62 -21.84
N ARG A 21 -18.18 -15.41 -20.78
CA ARG A 21 -18.40 -14.99 -19.38
C ARG A 21 -17.28 -14.05 -18.92
N PRO A 22 -17.62 -12.93 -18.24
CA PRO A 22 -16.59 -12.01 -17.74
C PRO A 22 -15.79 -12.65 -16.61
N TYR A 23 -14.49 -12.34 -16.56
CA TYR A 23 -13.62 -12.58 -15.43
C TYR A 23 -12.67 -11.39 -15.25
N TYR A 24 -12.14 -11.23 -14.03
CA TYR A 24 -11.43 -10.02 -13.64
C TYR A 24 -10.03 -10.36 -13.12
N TRP A 25 -9.02 -9.65 -13.62
CA TRP A 25 -7.68 -9.66 -13.05
C TRP A 25 -7.50 -8.45 -12.15
N ILE A 26 -7.06 -8.69 -10.90
CA ILE A 26 -6.55 -7.62 -10.06
C ILE A 26 -5.17 -7.26 -10.59
N ALA A 27 -5.03 -6.04 -11.09
CA ALA A 27 -3.83 -5.53 -11.73
C ALA A 27 -3.35 -4.27 -11.00
N GLY A 28 -2.24 -3.71 -11.47
CA GLY A 28 -1.69 -2.50 -10.90
C GLY A 28 -0.26 -2.21 -11.29
N ASP A 29 0.01 -0.96 -11.66
CA ASP A 29 1.38 -0.48 -11.85
C ASP A 29 2.11 -0.35 -10.51
N LEU A 30 3.41 -0.64 -10.53
CA LEU A 30 4.29 -0.41 -9.38
C LEU A 30 4.39 1.09 -9.06
N ILE A 31 4.18 1.43 -7.80
CA ILE A 31 4.52 2.74 -7.25
C ILE A 31 6.03 2.74 -7.03
N ARG A 32 6.73 3.52 -7.86
CA ARG A 32 8.20 3.61 -7.86
C ARG A 32 8.74 4.79 -7.07
N GLU A 33 7.88 5.63 -6.54
CA GLU A 33 8.22 6.82 -5.76
C GLU A 33 7.32 6.89 -4.53
N GLU A 34 7.95 6.80 -3.36
CA GLU A 34 7.30 6.85 -2.06
C GLU A 34 8.07 7.80 -1.14
N GLU A 35 7.42 8.22 -0.06
CA GLU A 35 7.97 9.17 0.89
C GLU A 35 9.33 8.70 1.46
N GLU A 36 10.22 9.66 1.72
CA GLU A 36 11.51 9.36 2.32
C GLU A 36 11.37 8.62 3.66
N GLY A 37 12.25 7.64 3.85
CA GLY A 37 12.30 6.80 5.04
C GLY A 37 11.40 5.56 4.98
N THR A 38 10.56 5.42 3.95
CA THR A 38 9.81 4.17 3.70
C THR A 38 10.72 3.04 3.21
N ASP A 39 10.25 1.80 3.34
CA ASP A 39 10.89 0.61 2.78
C ASP A 39 10.98 0.66 1.25
N VAL A 40 9.89 1.04 0.58
CA VAL A 40 9.87 1.26 -0.87
C VAL A 40 10.92 2.31 -1.26
N HIS A 41 10.98 3.44 -0.53
CA HIS A 41 11.95 4.50 -0.78
C HIS A 41 13.42 4.02 -0.68
N ALA A 42 13.71 3.20 0.33
CA ALA A 42 15.06 2.69 0.57
C ALA A 42 15.50 1.73 -0.55
N ILE A 43 14.59 0.91 -1.06
CA ILE A 43 14.90 -0.11 -2.08
C ILE A 43 14.93 0.50 -3.47
N MET A 44 13.85 1.17 -3.90
CA MET A 44 13.65 1.52 -5.32
C MET A 44 14.45 2.75 -5.77
N GLN A 45 14.78 3.67 -4.85
CA GLN A 45 15.41 4.96 -5.15
C GLN A 45 16.82 5.02 -4.60
N LYS A 46 17.09 4.39 -3.45
CA LYS A 46 18.43 4.39 -2.82
C LYS A 46 19.22 3.09 -3.05
N GLY A 47 18.57 1.99 -3.45
CA GLY A 47 19.25 0.70 -3.64
C GLY A 47 19.80 0.09 -2.33
N HIS A 48 19.25 0.48 -1.19
CA HIS A 48 19.69 0.04 0.13
C HIS A 48 18.89 -1.14 0.66
N VAL A 49 19.46 -1.88 1.62
CA VAL A 49 18.72 -2.84 2.44
C VAL A 49 17.71 -2.08 3.32
N SER A 50 16.47 -2.55 3.36
CA SER A 50 15.42 -2.03 4.23
C SER A 50 15.20 -2.95 5.44
N ILE A 51 15.14 -2.35 6.63
CA ILE A 51 14.74 -3.02 7.87
C ILE A 51 13.61 -2.20 8.48
N THR A 52 12.39 -2.76 8.46
CA THR A 52 11.16 -2.12 8.93
C THR A 52 10.62 -2.89 10.15
N PRO A 53 10.63 -2.31 11.36
CA PRO A 53 10.01 -2.93 12.51
C PRO A 53 8.48 -2.93 12.33
N ILE A 54 7.87 -4.11 12.43
CA ILE A 54 6.42 -4.30 12.31
C ILE A 54 5.87 -5.00 13.57
N SER A 55 4.62 -4.72 13.89
CA SER A 55 3.87 -5.37 14.98
C SER A 55 2.57 -5.95 14.41
N LEU A 56 2.00 -6.92 15.11
CA LEU A 56 0.66 -7.46 14.82
C LEU A 56 -0.45 -6.57 15.39
N ASP A 57 -0.13 -5.71 16.37
CA ASP A 57 -1.08 -4.72 16.87
C ASP A 57 -1.40 -3.71 15.75
N SER A 58 -2.63 -3.81 15.24
CA SER A 58 -3.15 -2.97 14.15
C SER A 58 -4.03 -1.82 14.66
N THR A 59 -4.01 -1.56 15.97
CA THR A 59 -4.71 -0.43 16.56
C THR A 59 -4.15 0.87 15.97
N ALA A 60 -5.02 1.68 15.37
CA ALA A 60 -4.63 2.96 14.82
C ALA A 60 -4.12 3.88 15.95
N ARG A 61 -3.00 4.58 15.71
CA ARG A 61 -2.48 5.61 16.62
C ARG A 61 -3.25 6.91 16.38
N ILE A 62 -4.42 6.99 17.00
CA ILE A 62 -5.32 8.14 16.88
C ILE A 62 -5.06 9.09 18.06
N ASP A 63 -5.04 10.39 17.78
CA ASP A 63 -5.18 11.41 18.81
C ASP A 63 -6.67 11.58 19.13
N PHE A 64 -7.09 11.10 20.30
CA PHE A 64 -8.51 11.14 20.70
C PHE A 64 -9.04 12.56 20.89
N SER A 65 -8.18 13.55 21.13
CA SER A 65 -8.58 14.95 21.28
C SER A 65 -9.24 15.51 20.00
N GLU A 66 -8.89 14.97 18.82
CA GLU A 66 -9.50 15.38 17.55
C GLU A 66 -10.97 14.96 17.44
N ILE A 67 -11.38 13.92 18.17
CA ILE A 67 -12.70 13.30 18.09
C ILE A 67 -13.62 13.79 19.22
N GLU A 68 -13.06 14.36 20.29
CA GLU A 68 -13.80 14.85 21.47
C GLU A 68 -14.94 15.83 21.11
N ARG A 69 -14.81 16.60 20.02
CA ARG A 69 -15.84 17.56 19.56
C ARG A 69 -17.14 16.88 19.08
N TYR A 70 -17.11 15.59 18.79
CA TYR A 70 -18.23 14.82 18.25
C TYR A 70 -18.89 13.92 19.30
N LEU A 71 -18.41 13.93 20.54
CA LEU A 71 -19.01 13.27 21.71
C LEU A 71 -19.96 14.21 22.44
#